data_AF-A0A9E2XPC3-F1
#
_entry.id   AF-A0A9E2XPC3-F1
#
_cell.length_a   1.000
_cell.length_b   1.000
_cell.length_c   1.000
_cell.angle_alpha   90.00
_cell.angle_beta   90.00
_cell.angle_gamma   90.00
#
_symmetry.space_group_name_H-M   'P 1'
#
loop_
_entity.id
_entity.type
_entity.pdbx_description
1 polymer ?
#
loop_
_entity_poly.entity_id
_entity_poly.type
_entity_poly.pdbx_seq_one_letter_code
_entity_poly.pdbx_strand_id
1 'polypeptide(L)'
;MSTPTPPDLRPALAELLSWQQAHLNDDRFPPHDAAALRADLEAFAEGRAWDARQQGWWEHSVKVLVANALAQPQIATRAGRMGPVLQDLALLLRGPDQAYEEEVELDAAIRWWEAARKVGLPLGEDFGELWQQFDWTGLLMHLTLLGQAGPQDLLMAHAVKVVTRYVALSPLAALLQEIQGGLMETGFTLR
;
A
#
# COMPACT_ATOMS: atom_id res chain seq x y z
N MET A 1 -13.28 11.25 -28.89
CA MET A 1 -13.36 9.97 -28.16
C MET A 1 -13.88 10.32 -26.77
N SER A 2 -15.06 9.84 -26.38
CA SER A 2 -15.58 10.11 -25.03
C SER A 2 -14.70 9.40 -24.00
N THR A 3 -14.25 10.12 -22.98
CA THR A 3 -13.59 9.52 -21.82
C THR A 3 -14.57 8.53 -21.17
N PRO A 4 -14.14 7.31 -20.82
CA PRO A 4 -15.01 6.36 -20.14
C PRO A 4 -15.51 6.97 -18.83
N THR A 5 -16.80 6.75 -18.52
CA THR A 5 -17.37 7.17 -17.24
C THR A 5 -16.64 6.45 -16.11
N PRO A 6 -16.20 7.17 -15.05
CA PRO A 6 -15.58 6.55 -13.89
C PRO A 6 -16.50 5.49 -13.26
N PRO A 7 -15.94 4.41 -12.69
CA PRO A 7 -16.74 3.39 -12.02
C PRO A 7 -17.42 3.97 -10.77
N ASP A 8 -18.63 3.49 -10.50
CA ASP A 8 -19.31 3.81 -9.25
C ASP A 8 -18.77 2.94 -8.11
N LEU A 9 -17.93 3.51 -7.25
CA LEU A 9 -17.32 2.82 -6.12
C LEU A 9 -18.21 2.80 -4.86
N ARG A 10 -19.35 3.50 -4.85
CA ARG A 10 -20.20 3.63 -3.64
C ARG A 10 -20.64 2.28 -3.05
N PRO A 11 -21.06 1.28 -3.85
CA PRO A 11 -21.45 -0.03 -3.30
C PRO A 11 -20.27 -0.74 -2.62
N ALA A 12 -19.09 -0.72 -3.24
CA ALA A 12 -17.90 -1.37 -2.71
C ALA A 12 -17.40 -0.69 -1.42
N LEU A 13 -17.45 0.65 -1.37
CA LEU A 13 -17.11 1.40 -0.15
C LEU A 13 -18.10 1.11 0.99
N ALA A 14 -19.39 1.01 0.69
CA ALA A 14 -20.41 0.66 1.68
C ALA A 14 -20.23 -0.76 2.23
N GLU A 15 -19.89 -1.72 1.36
CA GLU A 15 -19.60 -3.09 1.76
C GLU A 15 -18.33 -3.18 2.62
N LEU A 16 -17.27 -2.48 2.22
CA LEU A 16 -16.04 -2.38 3.01
C LEU A 16 -16.33 -1.80 4.39
N LEU A 17 -17.07 -0.69 4.44
CA LEU A 17 -17.35 -0.02 5.70
C LEU A 17 -18.22 -0.88 6.64
N SER A 18 -19.24 -1.53 6.08
CA SER A 18 -20.08 -2.48 6.83
C SER A 18 -19.24 -3.60 7.44
N TRP A 19 -18.31 -4.15 6.64
CA TRP A 19 -17.40 -5.20 7.11
C TRP A 19 -16.47 -4.71 8.21
N GLN A 20 -15.84 -3.54 8.05
CA GLN A 20 -14.94 -2.96 9.05
C GLN A 20 -15.67 -2.62 10.35
N GLN A 21 -16.89 -2.08 10.26
CA GLN A 21 -17.70 -1.77 11.43
C GLN A 21 -18.07 -3.04 12.22
N ALA A 22 -18.43 -4.12 11.51
CA ALA A 22 -18.79 -5.39 12.14
C ALA A 22 -17.62 -6.06 12.87
N HIS A 23 -16.38 -5.80 12.45
CA HIS A 23 -15.18 -6.44 12.99
C HIS A 23 -14.24 -5.47 13.74
N LEU A 24 -14.70 -4.25 14.05
CA LEU A 24 -13.88 -3.20 14.67
C LEU A 24 -13.24 -3.67 16.00
N ASN A 25 -13.97 -4.47 16.77
CA ASN A 25 -13.52 -4.99 18.06
C ASN A 25 -13.32 -6.52 18.05
N ASP A 26 -13.06 -7.10 16.88
CA ASP A 26 -12.83 -8.54 16.75
C ASP A 26 -11.36 -8.88 17.05
N ASP A 27 -11.10 -9.33 18.27
CA ASP A 27 -9.77 -9.68 18.77
C ASP A 27 -9.32 -11.11 18.45
N ARG A 28 -10.14 -11.86 17.69
CA ARG A 28 -9.85 -13.26 17.33
C ARG A 28 -8.85 -13.38 16.19
N PHE A 29 -8.59 -12.29 15.47
CA PHE A 29 -7.67 -12.28 14.35
C PHE A 29 -6.21 -12.22 14.83
N PRO A 30 -5.28 -12.97 14.20
CA PRO A 30 -3.87 -12.94 14.59
C PRO A 30 -3.28 -11.54 14.43
N PRO A 31 -2.37 -11.10 15.33
CA PRO A 31 -1.73 -9.80 15.22
C PRO A 31 -0.82 -9.73 13.99
N HIS A 32 -0.69 -8.54 13.42
CA HIS A 32 0.25 -8.23 12.33
C HIS A 32 1.27 -7.22 12.85
N ASP A 33 2.16 -7.74 13.68
CA ASP A 33 3.17 -6.93 14.38
C ASP A 33 4.34 -6.51 13.47
N ALA A 34 5.32 -5.81 14.05
CA ALA A 34 6.50 -5.35 13.33
C ALA A 34 7.28 -6.49 12.65
N ALA A 35 7.33 -7.68 13.25
CA ALA A 35 8.07 -8.81 12.70
C ALA A 35 7.31 -9.39 11.49
N ALA A 36 5.99 -9.56 11.61
CA ALA A 36 5.16 -10.05 10.54
C ALA A 36 5.12 -9.08 9.34
N LEU A 37 5.03 -7.77 9.57
CA LEU A 37 5.12 -6.76 8.50
C LEU A 37 6.48 -6.76 7.79
N ARG A 38 7.57 -7.04 8.52
CA ARG A 38 8.91 -7.18 7.92
C ARG A 38 9.01 -8.43 7.07
N ALA A 39 8.53 -9.56 7.57
CA ALA A 39 8.49 -10.82 6.83
C ALA A 39 7.69 -10.69 5.53
N ASP A 40 6.56 -9.97 5.54
CA ASP A 40 5.78 -9.69 4.33
C ASP A 40 6.55 -8.90 3.26
N LEU A 41 7.52 -8.07 3.67
CA LEU A 41 8.37 -7.30 2.77
C LEU A 41 9.62 -8.08 2.31
N GLU A 42 10.07 -9.08 3.07
CA GLU A 42 11.27 -9.87 2.76
C GLU A 42 11.19 -10.56 1.39
N ALA A 43 10.00 -11.02 0.99
CA ALA A 43 9.80 -11.63 -0.33
C ALA A 43 10.18 -10.68 -1.48
N PHE A 44 10.03 -9.36 -1.31
CA PHE A 44 10.46 -8.39 -2.32
C PHE A 44 11.99 -8.30 -2.44
N ALA A 45 12.70 -8.50 -1.33
CA ALA A 45 14.16 -8.47 -1.24
C ALA A 45 14.82 -9.79 -1.62
N GLU A 46 14.07 -10.90 -1.56
CA GLU A 46 14.60 -12.24 -1.72
C GLU A 46 15.32 -12.44 -3.07
N GLY A 47 16.48 -13.10 -3.04
CA GLY A 47 17.28 -13.40 -4.22
C GLY A 47 18.02 -12.21 -4.83
N ARG A 48 17.95 -11.01 -4.24
CA ARG A 48 18.67 -9.82 -4.73
C ARG A 48 20.04 -9.70 -4.05
N ALA A 49 21.09 -9.59 -4.86
CA ALA A 49 22.45 -9.32 -4.38
C ALA A 49 22.67 -7.81 -4.24
N TRP A 50 22.26 -7.24 -3.12
CA TRP A 50 22.41 -5.81 -2.85
C TRP A 50 23.80 -5.46 -2.30
N ASP A 51 24.34 -4.31 -2.71
CA ASP A 51 25.49 -3.71 -2.05
C ASP A 51 25.08 -3.05 -0.71
N ALA A 52 26.07 -2.59 0.07
CA ALA A 52 25.82 -1.99 1.37
C ALA A 52 24.93 -0.73 1.32
N ARG A 53 24.94 0.01 0.20
CA ARG A 53 24.14 1.21 0.00
C ARG A 53 22.68 0.84 -0.26
N GLN A 54 22.46 -0.10 -1.18
CA GLN A 54 21.15 -0.64 -1.51
C GLN A 54 20.49 -1.30 -0.30
N GLN A 55 21.26 -2.07 0.48
CA GLN A 55 20.80 -2.65 1.74
C GLN A 55 20.35 -1.56 2.73
N GLY A 56 21.15 -0.49 2.90
CA GLY A 56 20.79 0.63 3.77
C GLY A 56 19.53 1.37 3.31
N TRP A 57 19.33 1.52 1.99
CA TRP A 57 18.09 2.09 1.45
C TRP A 57 16.88 1.22 1.73
N TRP A 58 17.00 -0.09 1.55
CA TRP A 58 15.94 -1.04 1.86
C TRP A 58 15.57 -1.01 3.35
N GLU A 59 16.55 -1.11 4.24
CA GLU A 59 16.33 -1.12 5.69
C GLU A 59 15.64 0.15 6.20
N HIS A 60 16.05 1.31 5.69
CA HIS A 60 15.38 2.58 5.97
C HIS A 60 13.92 2.54 5.52
N SER A 61 13.67 2.08 4.30
CA SER A 61 12.34 2.05 3.70
C SER A 61 11.40 1.11 4.46
N VAL A 62 11.87 -0.10 4.78
CA VAL A 62 11.13 -1.06 5.63
C VAL A 62 10.81 -0.43 6.99
N LYS A 63 11.77 0.23 7.64
CA LYS A 63 11.55 0.88 8.93
C LYS A 63 10.45 1.94 8.85
N VAL A 64 10.46 2.78 7.82
CA VAL A 64 9.48 3.86 7.63
C VAL A 64 8.09 3.29 7.35
N LEU A 65 7.98 2.29 6.48
CA LEU A 65 6.70 1.66 6.13
C LEU A 65 6.08 0.90 7.32
N VAL A 66 6.88 0.12 8.05
CA VAL A 66 6.44 -0.60 9.25
C VAL A 66 6.00 0.38 10.33
N ALA A 67 6.73 1.48 10.54
CA ALA A 67 6.34 2.50 11.52
C ALA A 67 5.00 3.16 11.15
N ASN A 68 4.78 3.46 9.87
CA ASN A 68 3.49 3.99 9.39
C ASN A 68 2.33 3.00 9.58
N ALA A 69 2.55 1.72 9.30
CA ALA A 69 1.54 0.69 9.49
C ALA A 69 1.14 0.56 10.97
N LEU A 70 2.12 0.53 11.89
CA LEU A 70 1.88 0.38 13.32
C LEU A 70 1.36 1.64 14.02
N ALA A 71 1.58 2.82 13.44
CA ALA A 71 1.03 4.07 13.95
C ALA A 71 -0.49 4.21 13.70
N GLN A 72 -1.02 3.44 12.74
CA GLN A 72 -2.45 3.39 12.47
C GLN A 72 -3.18 2.50 13.48
N PRO A 73 -4.47 2.74 13.73
CA PRO A 73 -5.32 1.78 14.43
C PRO A 73 -5.26 0.42 13.74
N GLN A 74 -5.09 -0.62 14.56
CA GLN A 74 -5.09 -2.00 14.09
C GLN A 74 -6.50 -2.56 14.23
N ILE A 75 -7.08 -3.02 13.13
CA ILE A 75 -8.40 -3.67 13.10
C ILE A 75 -8.30 -5.01 12.38
N ALA A 76 -9.29 -5.88 12.54
CA ALA A 76 -9.43 -7.03 11.66
C ALA A 76 -9.47 -6.57 10.20
N THR A 77 -8.80 -7.30 9.30
CA THR A 77 -8.78 -7.04 7.86
C THR A 77 -9.37 -8.21 7.08
N ARG A 78 -9.81 -7.96 5.85
CA ARG A 78 -10.34 -9.00 4.95
C ARG A 78 -9.30 -10.08 4.62
N ALA A 79 -8.03 -9.85 4.93
CA ALA A 79 -6.95 -10.81 4.81
C ALA A 79 -6.88 -11.83 5.97
N GLY A 80 -7.84 -11.82 6.90
CA GLY A 80 -7.91 -12.82 7.96
C GLY A 80 -6.91 -12.61 9.10
N ARG A 81 -6.46 -11.37 9.30
CA ARG A 81 -5.54 -10.96 10.37
C ARG A 81 -5.81 -9.51 10.80
N MET A 82 -5.29 -9.11 11.95
CA MET A 82 -5.23 -7.69 12.31
C MET A 82 -4.33 -6.94 11.32
N GLY A 83 -4.56 -5.65 11.12
CA GLY A 83 -3.71 -4.82 10.27
C GLY A 83 -4.15 -3.36 10.27
N PRO A 84 -3.43 -2.48 9.56
CA PRO A 84 -3.76 -1.07 9.50
C PRO A 84 -5.17 -0.83 8.97
N VAL A 85 -5.94 0.06 9.59
CA VAL A 85 -7.32 0.40 9.21
C VAL A 85 -7.50 0.77 7.73
N LEU A 86 -6.44 1.27 7.07
CA LEU A 86 -6.45 1.64 5.66
C LEU A 86 -6.14 0.48 4.69
N GLN A 87 -5.73 -0.69 5.19
CA GLN A 87 -5.24 -1.79 4.34
C GLN A 87 -6.26 -2.23 3.29
N ASP A 88 -7.48 -2.54 3.71
CA ASP A 88 -8.52 -3.03 2.81
C ASP A 88 -9.01 -1.94 1.84
N LEU A 89 -8.95 -0.66 2.26
CA LEU A 89 -9.23 0.48 1.35
C LEU A 89 -8.12 0.62 0.30
N ALA A 90 -6.85 0.48 0.69
CA ALA A 90 -5.72 0.52 -0.24
C ALA A 90 -5.80 -0.58 -1.29
N LEU A 91 -6.17 -1.81 -0.90
CA LEU A 91 -6.38 -2.90 -1.84
C LEU A 91 -7.62 -2.70 -2.72
N LEU A 92 -8.69 -2.09 -2.18
CA LEU A 92 -9.89 -1.77 -2.95
C LEU A 92 -9.63 -0.73 -4.05
N LEU A 93 -8.81 0.28 -3.76
CA LEU A 93 -8.57 1.41 -4.67
C LEU A 93 -7.32 1.23 -5.54
N ARG A 94 -6.32 0.48 -5.07
CA ARG A 94 -5.00 0.32 -5.72
C ARG A 94 -4.50 -1.12 -5.70
N GLY A 95 -5.39 -2.10 -5.74
CA GLY A 95 -4.98 -3.48 -5.93
C GLY A 95 -4.37 -3.74 -7.33
N PRO A 96 -4.00 -5.00 -7.62
CA PRO A 96 -3.26 -5.38 -8.83
C PRO A 96 -4.02 -5.15 -10.14
N ASP A 97 -5.35 -4.97 -10.08
CA ASP A 97 -6.22 -4.78 -11.25
C ASP A 97 -6.89 -3.40 -11.28
N GLN A 98 -6.51 -2.49 -10.37
CA GLN A 98 -7.13 -1.18 -10.19
C GLN A 98 -6.24 -0.06 -10.73
N ALA A 99 -6.57 0.40 -11.94
CA ALA A 99 -5.92 1.53 -12.60
C ALA A 99 -6.86 2.74 -12.65
N TYR A 100 -7.30 3.20 -11.47
CA TYR A 100 -8.14 4.39 -11.37
C TYR A 100 -7.31 5.67 -11.48
N GLU A 101 -7.89 6.70 -12.06
CA GLU A 101 -7.32 8.05 -12.00
C GLU A 101 -7.32 8.55 -10.55
N GLU A 102 -6.33 9.35 -10.17
CA GLU A 102 -6.18 9.81 -8.79
C GLU A 102 -7.38 10.60 -8.28
N GLU A 103 -8.09 11.31 -9.15
CA GLU A 103 -9.33 12.02 -8.79
C GLU A 103 -10.42 11.04 -8.31
N VAL A 104 -10.50 9.85 -8.90
CA VAL A 104 -11.44 8.79 -8.50
C VAL A 104 -11.01 8.17 -7.17
N GLU A 105 -9.70 7.93 -7.00
CA GLU A 105 -9.15 7.44 -5.73
C GLU A 105 -9.41 8.41 -4.58
N LEU A 106 -9.17 9.72 -4.80
CA LEU A 106 -9.37 10.78 -3.83
C LEU A 106 -10.85 10.93 -3.44
N ASP A 107 -11.76 11.01 -4.42
CA ASP A 107 -13.20 11.09 -4.15
C ASP A 107 -13.68 9.87 -3.33
N ALA A 108 -13.24 8.66 -3.70
CA ALA A 108 -13.58 7.44 -2.99
C ALA A 108 -13.02 7.43 -1.55
N ALA A 109 -11.75 7.84 -1.37
CA ALA A 109 -11.11 7.90 -0.07
C ALA A 109 -11.77 8.94 0.86
N ILE A 110 -12.16 10.11 0.34
CA ILE A 110 -12.89 11.14 1.09
C ILE A 110 -14.24 10.58 1.55
N ARG A 111 -15.01 9.98 0.64
CA ARG A 111 -16.32 9.38 0.98
C ARG A 111 -16.21 8.31 2.04
N TRP A 112 -15.22 7.42 1.91
CA TRP A 112 -14.97 6.40 2.91
C TRP A 112 -14.57 7.03 4.25
N TRP A 113 -13.66 8.00 4.26
CA TRP A 113 -13.17 8.64 5.48
C TRP A 113 -14.30 9.33 6.27
N GLU A 114 -15.14 10.11 5.59
CA GLU A 114 -16.29 10.76 6.21
C GLU A 114 -17.29 9.75 6.76
N ALA A 115 -17.57 8.67 6.04
CA ALA A 115 -18.50 7.62 6.47
C ALA A 115 -17.92 6.78 7.61
N ALA A 116 -16.64 6.46 7.55
CA ALA A 116 -15.89 5.71 8.56
C ALA A 116 -15.90 6.42 9.92
N ARG A 117 -15.64 7.73 9.93
CA ARG A 117 -15.73 8.54 11.15
C ARG A 117 -17.15 8.55 11.73
N LYS A 118 -18.19 8.61 10.89
CA LYS A 118 -19.59 8.59 11.33
C LYS A 118 -20.00 7.28 12.00
N VAL A 119 -19.40 6.15 11.60
CA VAL A 119 -19.69 4.84 12.19
C VAL A 119 -18.70 4.43 13.29
N GLY A 120 -17.80 5.33 13.69
CA GLY A 120 -16.93 5.15 14.85
C GLY A 120 -15.59 4.48 14.57
N LEU A 121 -15.13 4.40 13.31
CA LEU A 121 -13.74 3.97 13.05
C LEU A 121 -12.77 4.99 13.67
N PRO A 122 -11.67 4.54 14.30
CA PRO A 122 -10.72 5.37 15.05
C PRO A 122 -9.79 6.19 14.13
N LEU A 123 -10.35 7.08 13.33
CA LEU A 123 -9.60 7.88 12.35
C LEU A 123 -9.32 9.30 12.85
N GLY A 124 -8.20 9.87 12.42
CA GLY A 124 -7.86 11.28 12.65
C GLY A 124 -8.79 12.25 11.93
N GLU A 125 -8.69 13.53 12.30
CA GLU A 125 -9.51 14.61 11.74
C GLU A 125 -8.92 15.28 10.50
N ASP A 126 -7.63 15.03 10.21
CA ASP A 126 -6.94 15.55 9.04
C ASP A 126 -6.94 14.51 7.91
N PHE A 127 -7.62 14.83 6.80
CA PHE A 127 -7.66 13.97 5.63
C PHE A 127 -6.31 13.90 4.90
N GLY A 128 -5.50 14.97 4.92
CA GLY A 128 -4.18 15.00 4.31
C GLY A 128 -3.22 14.01 4.99
N GLU A 129 -3.23 13.97 6.32
CA GLU A 129 -2.47 12.96 7.08
C GLU A 129 -2.94 11.54 6.75
N LEU A 130 -4.25 11.33 6.70
CA LEU A 130 -4.84 10.04 6.33
C LEU A 130 -4.48 9.62 4.89
N TRP A 131 -4.49 10.57 3.95
CA TRP A 131 -4.11 10.32 2.56
C TRP A 131 -2.64 9.92 2.42
N GLN A 132 -1.75 10.55 3.19
CA GLN A 132 -0.36 10.11 3.27
C GLN A 132 -0.24 8.70 3.87
N GLN A 133 -0.94 8.41 4.96
CA GLN A 133 -0.97 7.06 5.55
C GLN A 133 -1.50 6.02 4.57
N PHE A 134 -2.52 6.37 3.78
CA PHE A 134 -3.08 5.55 2.72
C PHE A 134 -2.07 5.26 1.62
N ASP A 135 -1.36 6.28 1.12
CA ASP A 135 -0.29 6.12 0.13
C ASP A 135 0.77 5.12 0.62
N TRP A 136 1.19 5.24 1.89
CA TRP A 136 2.26 4.41 2.45
C TRP A 136 1.79 3.00 2.80
N THR A 137 0.54 2.84 3.23
CA THR A 137 -0.08 1.52 3.41
C THR A 137 -0.22 0.80 2.07
N GLY A 138 -0.66 1.49 1.02
CA GLY A 138 -0.71 0.97 -0.34
C GLY A 138 0.67 0.52 -0.83
N LEU A 139 1.69 1.35 -0.63
CA LEU A 139 3.07 1.01 -0.98
C LEU A 139 3.58 -0.25 -0.28
N LEU A 140 3.29 -0.42 1.02
CA LEU A 140 3.63 -1.66 1.75
C LEU A 140 2.97 -2.87 1.07
N MET A 141 1.67 -2.79 0.78
CA MET A 141 0.92 -3.86 0.10
C MET A 141 1.47 -4.16 -1.29
N HIS A 142 1.83 -3.13 -2.07
CA HIS A 142 2.39 -3.30 -3.41
C HIS A 142 3.73 -4.04 -3.37
N LEU A 143 4.62 -3.68 -2.44
CA LEU A 143 5.90 -4.37 -2.28
C LEU A 143 5.71 -5.83 -1.87
N THR A 144 4.80 -6.10 -0.91
CA THR A 144 4.47 -7.46 -0.49
C THR A 144 3.92 -8.30 -1.65
N LEU A 145 2.96 -7.76 -2.41
CA LEU A 145 2.38 -8.45 -3.57
C LEU A 145 3.41 -8.68 -4.69
N LEU A 146 4.27 -7.70 -4.97
CA LEU A 146 5.38 -7.84 -5.93
C LEU A 146 6.38 -8.92 -5.49
N GLY A 147 6.67 -9.04 -4.19
CA GLY A 147 7.51 -10.10 -3.65
C GLY A 147 6.89 -11.50 -3.77
N GLN A 148 5.58 -11.60 -3.52
CA GLN A 148 4.87 -12.89 -3.52
C GLN A 148 4.56 -13.41 -4.93
N ALA A 149 4.15 -12.52 -5.84
CA ALA A 149 3.63 -12.88 -7.15
C ALA A 149 4.58 -12.50 -8.30
N GLY A 150 5.69 -11.82 -8.02
CA GLY A 150 6.65 -11.38 -9.03
C GLY A 150 6.28 -10.06 -9.70
N PRO A 151 6.98 -9.69 -10.80
CA PRO A 151 6.82 -8.40 -11.47
C PRO A 151 5.39 -8.17 -11.98
N GLN A 152 4.80 -7.03 -11.59
CA GLN A 152 3.51 -6.56 -12.05
C GLN A 152 3.59 -5.06 -12.34
N ASP A 153 3.38 -4.67 -13.59
CA ASP A 153 3.63 -3.30 -14.07
C ASP A 153 2.77 -2.26 -13.33
N LEU A 154 1.50 -2.57 -13.07
CA LEU A 154 0.59 -1.64 -12.39
C LEU A 154 0.99 -1.42 -10.93
N LEU A 155 1.33 -2.48 -10.20
CA LEU A 155 1.80 -2.37 -8.81
C LEU A 155 3.13 -1.62 -8.74
N MET A 156 4.03 -1.86 -9.68
CA MET A 156 5.29 -1.13 -9.78
C MET A 156 5.06 0.36 -10.09
N ALA A 157 4.13 0.68 -10.99
CA ALA A 157 3.77 2.06 -11.31
C ALA A 157 3.18 2.79 -10.10
N HIS A 158 2.29 2.15 -9.35
CA HIS A 158 1.77 2.68 -8.08
C HIS A 158 2.88 2.92 -7.06
N ALA A 159 3.80 1.96 -6.88
CA ALA A 159 4.92 2.10 -5.97
C ALA A 159 5.82 3.29 -6.35
N VAL A 160 6.19 3.42 -7.62
CA VAL A 160 6.99 4.53 -8.15
C VAL A 160 6.30 5.88 -7.92
N LYS A 161 4.98 5.96 -8.17
CA LYS A 161 4.18 7.16 -7.92
C LYS A 161 4.26 7.62 -6.46
N VAL A 162 4.19 6.70 -5.50
CA VAL A 162 4.24 7.03 -4.07
C VAL A 162 5.65 7.43 -3.64
N VAL A 163 6.69 6.67 -3.98
CA VAL A 163 8.06 6.95 -3.51
C VAL A 163 8.64 8.25 -4.05
N THR A 164 8.15 8.71 -5.21
CA THR A 164 8.56 10.00 -5.81
C THR A 164 7.86 11.20 -5.19
N ARG A 165 6.75 10.99 -4.47
CA ARG A 165 5.96 12.05 -3.80
C ARG A 165 6.54 12.45 -2.45
N TYR A 166 7.13 11.51 -1.71
CA TYR A 166 7.54 11.74 -0.31
C TYR A 166 9.05 11.64 -0.13
N VAL A 167 9.67 12.71 0.38
CA VAL A 167 11.12 12.78 0.66
C VAL A 167 11.57 11.67 1.62
N ALA A 168 10.73 11.27 2.57
CA ALA A 168 11.02 10.18 3.50
C ALA A 168 11.24 8.83 2.80
N LEU A 169 10.73 8.67 1.57
CA LEU A 169 10.81 7.47 0.74
C LEU A 169 11.87 7.58 -0.37
N SER A 170 12.66 8.66 -0.42
CA SER A 170 13.72 8.81 -1.43
C SER A 170 14.72 7.64 -1.49
N PRO A 171 15.10 6.99 -0.36
CA PRO A 171 15.92 5.78 -0.43
C PRO A 171 15.26 4.64 -1.22
N LEU A 172 13.96 4.43 -1.07
CA LEU A 172 13.23 3.43 -1.86
C LEU A 172 13.13 3.83 -3.33
N ALA A 173 12.93 5.12 -3.62
CA ALA A 173 12.91 5.62 -4.99
C ALA A 173 14.23 5.32 -5.71
N ALA A 174 15.37 5.56 -5.06
CA ALA A 174 16.69 5.24 -5.59
C ALA A 174 16.86 3.72 -5.82
N LEU A 175 16.43 2.90 -4.86
CA LEU A 175 16.49 1.45 -4.96
C LEU A 175 15.66 0.91 -6.14
N LEU A 176 14.42 1.38 -6.29
CA LEU A 176 13.53 0.97 -7.39
C LEU A 176 14.08 1.39 -8.76
N GLN A 177 14.67 2.58 -8.85
CA GLN A 177 15.33 3.05 -10.07
C GLN A 177 16.49 2.15 -10.47
N GLU A 178 17.35 1.74 -9.53
CA GLU A 178 18.47 0.83 -9.82
C GLU A 178 18.00 -0.57 -10.20
N ILE A 179 16.93 -1.07 -9.57
CA ILE A 179 16.31 -2.35 -9.96
C ILE A 179 15.80 -2.27 -11.41
N GLN A 180 15.08 -1.20 -11.78
CA GLN A 180 14.54 -1.04 -13.13
C GLN A 180 15.63 -0.78 -14.18
N GLY A 181 16.65 0.01 -13.85
CA GLY A 181 17.81 0.26 -14.72
C GLY A 181 18.59 -1.02 -15.00
N GLY A 182 18.85 -1.83 -13.97
CA GLY A 182 19.51 -3.13 -14.11
C GLY A 182 18.68 -4.15 -14.90
N LEU A 183 17.35 -4.12 -14.79
CA LEU A 183 16.45 -4.96 -15.60
C LEU A 183 16.48 -4.57 -17.09
N MET A 184 16.59 -3.27 -17.41
CA MET A 184 16.76 -2.83 -18.80
C MET A 184 18.13 -3.23 -19.35
N GLU A 185 19.23 -3.04 -18.61
CA GLU A 185 20.57 -3.43 -19.08
C GLU A 185 20.70 -4.94 -19.32
N THR A 186 20.11 -5.77 -18.46
CA THR A 186 20.10 -7.24 -18.62
C THR A 186 19.16 -7.71 -19.73
N GLY A 187 18.06 -6.99 -19.99
CA GLY A 187 17.12 -7.25 -21.09
C GLY A 187 17.66 -6.93 -22.50
N PHE A 188 18.66 -6.06 -22.61
CA PHE A 188 19.35 -5.76 -23.89
C PHE A 188 20.52 -6.70 -24.20
N THR A 189 20.86 -7.62 -23.30
CA THR A 189 21.75 -8.75 -23.61
C THR A 189 20.98 -9.90 -24.27
N LEU A 190 20.47 -9.67 -25.48
CA LEU A 190 20.14 -10.75 -26.41
C LEU A 190 21.30 -10.96 -27.39
N ARG A 191 21.67 -12.23 -27.52
CA ARG A 191 22.70 -12.79 -28.40
C ARG A 191 22.55 -12.38 -29.87
#